data_AF-A0A812LRL5-F1
#
_entry.id   AF-A0A812LRL5-F1
#
_cell.length_a   1.000
_cell.length_b   1.000
_cell.length_c   1.000
_cell.angle_alpha   90.00
_cell.angle_beta   90.00
_cell.angle_gamma   90.00
#
_symmetry.space_group_name_H-M   'P 1'
#
loop_
_entity.id
_entity.type
_entity.pdbx_description
1 polymer ?
#
loop_
_entity_poly.entity_id
_entity_poly.type
_entity_poly.pdbx_seq_one_letter_code
_entity_poly.pdbx_strand_id
1 'polypeptide(L)'
;MHAVDVDLQAVIVDQKGVIIDAAYYNNMKALRCVTHSGDEQTGEKTGMDETVWVMMQRIPQQVKLIIFVVAAHNRGQLKDVTNGVIHVLEDVPGNEVASYRMEQSPKEVDAVLMMIRSESGDWNLRVLDEPAQPGRHFMDILEPTLGNLIRTQIPGAPKRQKVAFAMEKGSMVELPQSSELGKVTAGLGWDVKAGPGPDVDLDVSVVFFSADCHQLGAVFFGNQEEFGVVHSGDNLTGEGSGDDEVITVNLSAIPERVTQMIFSVNIYTPNITFDRVSNAYCRMCSQDGTELARYVLREAQGETGLLIARLMREPGPSRWGFQAIGTFCKGRTWKDSLRDMDPVVRATARQVQMVTMQSTADMEPSAATGSADRPILATVVSGPADQKKDCTVQ
;
A
#
# COMPACT_ATOMS: atom_id res chain seq x y z
N MET A 1 -26.61 8.56 14.69
CA MET A 1 -25.14 8.69 14.65
C MET A 1 -24.66 7.70 13.63
N HIS A 2 -23.80 8.10 12.70
CA HIS A 2 -23.19 7.16 11.76
C HIS A 2 -22.16 6.32 12.51
N ALA A 3 -22.08 5.02 12.20
CA ALA A 3 -21.09 4.13 12.81
C ALA A 3 -19.67 4.59 12.46
N VAL A 4 -18.73 4.38 13.39
CA VAL A 4 -17.30 4.57 13.12
C VAL A 4 -16.81 3.36 12.35
N ASP A 5 -16.18 3.62 11.22
CA ASP A 5 -15.54 2.63 10.37
C ASP A 5 -14.16 2.28 10.95
N VAL A 6 -13.98 1.02 11.35
CA VAL A 6 -12.77 0.54 12.01
C VAL A 6 -11.98 -0.32 11.05
N ASP A 7 -10.78 0.17 10.72
CA ASP A 7 -9.77 -0.54 9.95
C ASP A 7 -8.85 -1.37 10.86
N LEU A 8 -8.50 -2.58 10.45
CA LEU A 8 -7.66 -3.57 11.07
C LEU A 8 -6.47 -3.83 10.15
N GLN A 9 -5.30 -3.49 10.65
CA GLN A 9 -4.07 -3.50 9.89
C GLN A 9 -3.10 -4.48 10.57
N ALA A 10 -2.35 -5.23 9.78
CA ALA A 10 -1.32 -6.14 10.29
C ALA A 10 0.06 -5.72 9.78
N VAL A 11 0.91 -5.27 10.69
CA VAL A 11 2.28 -4.83 10.42
C VAL A 11 3.25 -5.98 10.67
N ILE A 12 4.09 -6.30 9.69
CA ILE A 12 4.99 -7.46 9.73
C ILE A 12 6.43 -7.00 9.93
N VAL A 13 7.10 -7.55 10.95
CA VAL A 13 8.43 -7.14 11.37
C VAL A 13 9.40 -8.31 11.33
N ASP A 14 10.58 -8.10 10.77
CA ASP A 14 11.63 -9.12 10.70
C ASP A 14 12.41 -9.27 12.02
N GLN A 15 13.32 -10.24 12.08
CA GLN A 15 14.21 -10.50 13.22
C GLN A 15 15.16 -9.36 13.54
N LYS A 16 15.39 -8.42 12.61
CA LYS A 16 16.21 -7.22 12.82
C LYS A 16 15.36 -6.05 13.33
N GLY A 17 14.06 -6.24 13.50
CA GLY A 17 13.14 -5.19 13.95
C GLY A 17 12.81 -4.16 12.88
N VAL A 18 12.92 -4.54 11.60
CA VAL A 18 12.52 -3.72 10.45
C VAL A 18 11.10 -4.12 10.02
N ILE A 19 10.23 -3.14 9.79
CA ILE A 19 8.92 -3.38 9.15
C ILE A 19 9.18 -3.73 7.68
N ILE A 20 8.81 -4.93 7.27
CA ILE A 20 9.09 -5.45 5.93
C ILE A 20 7.86 -5.49 5.02
N ASP A 21 6.65 -5.48 5.59
CA ASP A 21 5.39 -5.50 4.86
C ASP A 21 4.22 -5.19 5.81
N ALA A 22 3.04 -4.88 5.28
CA ALA A 22 1.83 -4.73 6.08
C ALA A 22 0.56 -5.02 5.25
N ALA A 23 -0.43 -5.68 5.85
CA ALA A 23 -1.74 -5.91 5.24
C ALA A 23 -2.79 -4.96 5.80
N TYR A 24 -3.56 -4.32 4.92
CA TYR A 24 -4.65 -3.37 5.24
C TYR A 24 -5.52 -3.18 3.98
N TYR A 25 -6.62 -2.43 4.05
CA TYR A 25 -7.62 -2.35 2.98
C TYR A 25 -7.07 -1.96 1.57
N ASN A 26 -5.99 -1.18 1.50
CA ASN A 26 -5.35 -0.77 0.25
C ASN A 26 -4.17 -1.70 -0.15
N ASN A 27 -3.58 -2.43 0.82
CA ASN A 27 -2.60 -3.50 0.57
C ASN A 27 -3.11 -4.85 1.09
N MET A 28 -3.91 -5.52 0.28
CA MET A 28 -4.71 -6.67 0.69
C MET A 28 -3.92 -7.94 1.01
N LYS A 29 -2.66 -8.02 0.60
CA LYS A 29 -1.79 -9.17 0.81
C LYS A 29 -0.44 -8.69 1.31
N ALA A 30 0.11 -9.39 2.29
CA ALA A 30 1.46 -9.15 2.76
C ALA A 30 2.22 -10.47 2.93
N LEU A 31 3.44 -10.51 2.40
CA LEU A 31 4.33 -11.68 2.33
C LEU A 31 3.67 -12.97 1.79
N ARG A 32 2.55 -12.87 1.05
CA ARG A 32 1.73 -13.99 0.55
C ARG A 32 1.15 -14.92 1.63
N CYS A 33 1.39 -14.65 2.90
CA CYS A 33 0.88 -15.43 4.03
C CYS A 33 -0.10 -14.64 4.89
N VAL A 34 -0.20 -13.32 4.70
CA VAL A 34 -1.21 -12.47 5.34
C VAL A 34 -2.15 -11.95 4.27
N THR A 35 -3.46 -12.11 4.50
CA THR A 35 -4.51 -11.64 3.59
C THR A 35 -5.52 -10.84 4.39
N HIS A 36 -5.97 -9.74 3.81
CA HIS A 36 -6.97 -8.85 4.37
C HIS A 36 -8.33 -9.10 3.67
N SER A 37 -9.46 -8.89 4.33
CA SER A 37 -10.82 -9.08 3.75
C SER A 37 -11.25 -7.96 2.82
N GLY A 38 -10.72 -6.78 3.11
CA GLY A 38 -11.11 -5.53 2.48
C GLY A 38 -11.97 -4.75 3.44
N ASP A 39 -12.15 -3.50 3.08
CA ASP A 39 -12.92 -2.53 3.85
C ASP A 39 -14.45 -2.76 3.65
N GLU A 40 -15.17 -2.78 4.77
CA GLU A 40 -16.62 -2.79 4.90
C GLU A 40 -17.11 -1.47 5.53
N GLN A 41 -17.07 -0.41 4.73
CA GLN A 41 -17.42 0.99 5.07
C GLN A 41 -18.79 1.24 5.74
N THR A 42 -19.64 0.22 5.89
CA THR A 42 -21.03 0.40 6.33
C THR A 42 -21.25 0.09 7.80
N GLY A 43 -20.46 -0.81 8.41
CA GLY A 43 -20.71 -1.32 9.76
C GLY A 43 -22.13 -1.92 9.97
N GLU A 44 -22.89 -2.15 8.89
CA GLU A 44 -24.30 -2.54 8.91
C GLU A 44 -24.51 -4.06 8.81
N LYS A 45 -23.45 -4.83 8.49
CA LYS A 45 -23.53 -6.29 8.47
C LYS A 45 -23.54 -6.85 9.89
N THR A 46 -24.41 -7.83 10.12
CA THR A 46 -24.32 -8.72 11.28
C THR A 46 -23.13 -9.65 11.08
N GLY A 47 -21.96 -9.32 11.64
CA GLY A 47 -20.76 -10.14 11.53
C GLY A 47 -19.45 -9.40 11.78
N MET A 48 -18.36 -10.08 11.43
CA MET A 48 -16.99 -9.58 11.37
C MET A 48 -16.90 -8.46 10.32
N ASP A 49 -16.58 -7.25 10.74
CA ASP A 49 -16.49 -6.05 9.90
C ASP A 49 -15.28 -6.17 8.96
N GLU A 50 -14.13 -6.49 9.56
CA GLU A 50 -12.88 -6.66 8.85
C GLU A 50 -12.07 -7.79 9.44
N THR A 51 -11.31 -8.45 8.58
CA THR A 51 -10.65 -9.70 8.90
C THR A 51 -9.26 -9.76 8.26
N VAL A 52 -8.28 -10.11 9.07
CA VAL A 52 -6.93 -10.46 8.64
C VAL A 52 -6.71 -11.96 8.86
N TRP A 53 -6.44 -12.68 7.78
CA TRP A 53 -6.00 -14.08 7.82
C TRP A 53 -4.48 -14.16 7.81
N VAL A 54 -3.92 -14.94 8.71
CA VAL A 54 -2.48 -15.23 8.80
C VAL A 54 -2.26 -16.74 8.64
N MET A 55 -1.67 -17.14 7.52
CA MET A 55 -1.28 -18.53 7.24
C MET A 55 0.02 -18.86 7.98
N MET A 56 -0.11 -19.28 9.25
CA MET A 56 1.02 -19.48 10.17
C MET A 56 2.16 -20.35 9.62
N GLN A 57 1.82 -21.42 8.89
CA GLN A 57 2.80 -22.35 8.32
C GLN A 57 3.61 -21.77 7.16
N ARG A 58 3.09 -20.71 6.51
CA ARG A 58 3.72 -20.04 5.37
C ARG A 58 4.53 -18.82 5.77
N ILE A 59 4.52 -18.45 7.06
CA ILE A 59 5.27 -17.28 7.54
C ILE A 59 6.79 -17.52 7.38
N PRO A 60 7.51 -16.66 6.63
CA PRO A 60 8.95 -16.80 6.46
C PRO A 60 9.71 -16.83 7.80
N GLN A 61 10.82 -17.58 7.87
CA GLN A 61 11.61 -17.72 9.10
C GLN A 61 12.12 -16.38 9.67
N GLN A 62 12.40 -15.43 8.78
CA GLN A 62 12.87 -14.10 9.15
C GLN A 62 11.84 -13.22 9.85
N VAL A 63 10.54 -13.58 9.84
CA VAL A 63 9.51 -12.81 10.54
C VAL A 63 9.56 -13.12 12.03
N LYS A 64 9.62 -12.06 12.85
CA LYS A 64 9.67 -12.14 14.31
C LYS A 64 8.39 -11.64 14.97
N LEU A 65 7.77 -10.58 14.44
CA LEU A 65 6.56 -9.99 15.00
C LEU A 65 5.48 -9.80 13.93
N ILE A 66 4.23 -9.97 14.33
CA ILE A 66 3.05 -9.46 13.62
C ILE A 66 2.29 -8.57 14.62
N ILE A 67 2.14 -7.29 14.31
CA ILE A 67 1.48 -6.31 15.18
C ILE A 67 0.15 -5.93 14.52
N PHE A 68 -0.94 -6.08 15.25
CA PHE A 68 -2.26 -5.65 14.78
C PHE A 68 -2.55 -4.25 15.30
N VAL A 69 -3.00 -3.40 14.39
CA VAL A 69 -3.32 -2.00 14.62
C VAL A 69 -4.77 -1.79 14.20
N VAL A 70 -5.54 -1.10 15.02
CA VAL A 70 -6.90 -0.66 14.66
C VAL A 70 -6.92 0.84 14.45
N ALA A 71 -7.66 1.31 13.46
CA ALA A 71 -7.78 2.72 13.15
C ALA A 71 -9.23 3.09 12.84
N ALA A 72 -9.74 4.18 13.41
CA ALA A 72 -10.96 4.81 12.93
C ALA A 72 -10.63 5.54 11.61
N HIS A 73 -10.90 4.94 10.45
CA HIS A 73 -10.37 5.42 9.16
C HIS A 73 -11.02 6.72 8.68
N ASN A 74 -12.36 6.76 8.68
CA ASN A 74 -13.10 7.82 8.03
C ASN A 74 -13.37 9.02 8.94
N ARG A 75 -14.02 8.78 10.10
CA ARG A 75 -14.44 9.82 11.06
C ARG A 75 -14.56 9.24 12.47
N GLY A 76 -14.49 10.12 13.46
CA GLY A 76 -14.64 9.75 14.87
C GLY A 76 -13.35 9.24 15.49
N GLN A 77 -13.49 8.75 16.71
CA GLN A 77 -12.43 8.23 17.58
C GLN A 77 -12.77 6.79 17.99
N LEU A 78 -11.79 6.03 18.47
CA LEU A 78 -12.03 4.63 18.87
C LEU A 78 -13.06 4.51 20.01
N LYS A 79 -13.18 5.52 20.88
CA LYS A 79 -14.23 5.60 21.92
C LYS A 79 -15.66 5.65 21.36
N ASP A 80 -15.83 6.09 20.13
CA ASP A 80 -17.13 6.24 19.49
C ASP A 80 -17.58 4.90 18.83
N VAL A 81 -16.68 3.91 18.78
CA VAL A 81 -16.99 2.54 18.33
C VAL A 81 -17.84 1.86 19.40
N THR A 82 -19.04 1.43 19.00
CA THR A 82 -19.96 0.74 19.91
C THR A 82 -19.68 -0.75 19.91
N ASN A 83 -19.34 -1.30 21.09
CA ASN A 83 -19.02 -2.72 21.29
C ASN A 83 -17.89 -3.27 20.41
N GLY A 84 -16.87 -2.46 20.09
CA GLY A 84 -15.71 -2.93 19.32
C GLY A 84 -15.00 -4.07 20.05
N VAL A 85 -14.94 -5.24 19.42
CA VAL A 85 -14.19 -6.41 19.92
C VAL A 85 -13.34 -6.96 18.80
N ILE A 86 -12.08 -7.23 19.12
CA ILE A 86 -11.16 -7.97 18.27
C ILE A 86 -11.20 -9.43 18.70
N HIS A 87 -11.59 -10.31 17.80
CA HIS A 87 -11.55 -11.75 17.99
C HIS A 87 -10.33 -12.32 17.28
N VAL A 88 -9.58 -13.17 17.98
CA VAL A 88 -8.50 -13.99 17.41
C VAL A 88 -9.01 -15.42 17.38
N LEU A 89 -9.22 -15.97 16.20
CA LEU A 89 -9.75 -17.31 16.01
C LEU A 89 -8.69 -18.22 15.37
N GLU A 90 -8.70 -19.49 15.74
CA GLU A 90 -8.08 -20.53 14.92
C GLU A 90 -9.06 -20.99 13.84
N ASP A 91 -8.55 -21.59 12.76
CA ASP A 91 -9.32 -22.23 11.69
C ASP A 91 -10.02 -23.53 12.14
N VAL A 92 -10.68 -23.48 13.29
CA VAL A 92 -11.65 -24.45 13.77
C VAL A 92 -12.90 -23.66 14.16
N PRO A 93 -14.05 -23.91 13.53
CA PRO A 93 -15.28 -23.18 13.85
C PRO A 93 -15.55 -23.17 15.36
N GLY A 94 -15.61 -21.98 15.94
CA GLY A 94 -15.88 -21.77 17.37
C GLY A 94 -14.65 -21.82 18.30
N ASN A 95 -13.42 -21.96 17.77
CA ASN A 95 -12.21 -21.88 18.58
C ASN A 95 -11.66 -20.45 18.62
N GLU A 96 -12.27 -19.63 19.47
CA GLU A 96 -11.73 -18.31 19.82
C GLU A 96 -10.52 -18.50 20.75
N VAL A 97 -9.34 -18.12 20.25
CA VAL A 97 -8.08 -18.15 20.99
C VAL A 97 -8.03 -16.99 21.99
N ALA A 98 -8.51 -15.82 21.57
CA ALA A 98 -8.61 -14.65 22.42
C ALA A 98 -9.68 -13.70 21.88
N SER A 99 -10.29 -12.92 22.78
CA SER A 99 -11.00 -11.71 22.41
C SER A 99 -10.50 -10.54 23.23
N TYR A 100 -10.40 -9.39 22.59
CA TYR A 100 -9.99 -8.15 23.21
C TYR A 100 -11.05 -7.09 22.93
N ARG A 101 -11.65 -6.56 23.99
CA ARG A 101 -12.55 -5.43 23.85
C ARG A 101 -11.72 -4.18 23.62
N MET A 102 -11.97 -3.50 22.51
CA MET A 102 -11.30 -2.26 22.20
C MET A 102 -11.56 -1.25 23.32
N GLU A 103 -10.50 -0.64 23.80
CA GLU A 103 -10.63 0.42 24.78
C GLU A 103 -11.35 1.63 24.19
N GLN A 104 -12.16 2.27 25.02
CA GLN A 104 -12.78 3.53 24.63
C GLN A 104 -11.75 4.65 24.67
N SER A 105 -10.95 4.73 23.61
CA SER A 105 -9.89 5.72 23.52
C SER A 105 -10.34 7.00 22.80
N PRO A 106 -10.04 8.20 23.32
CA PRO A 106 -10.34 9.47 22.67
C PRO A 106 -9.40 9.78 21.49
N LYS A 107 -8.75 8.77 20.93
CA LYS A 107 -7.82 8.88 19.80
C LYS A 107 -8.20 7.87 18.73
N GLU A 108 -7.58 8.00 17.57
CA GLU A 108 -8.05 7.39 16.33
C GLU A 108 -7.35 6.08 15.98
N VAL A 109 -6.11 5.84 16.41
CA VAL A 109 -5.31 4.66 16.03
C VAL A 109 -4.67 4.00 17.23
N ASP A 110 -4.76 2.67 17.34
CA ASP A 110 -4.21 1.91 18.46
C ASP A 110 -3.53 0.61 18.05
N ALA A 111 -2.42 0.27 18.70
CA ALA A 111 -1.76 -1.03 18.55
C ALA A 111 -2.25 -1.96 19.65
N VAL A 112 -2.96 -3.01 19.26
CA VAL A 112 -3.86 -3.76 20.17
C VAL A 112 -3.39 -5.18 20.45
N LEU A 113 -2.74 -5.82 19.49
CA LEU A 113 -2.24 -7.19 19.63
C LEU A 113 -0.86 -7.31 18.99
N MET A 114 -0.04 -8.19 19.56
CA MET A 114 1.26 -8.55 19.02
C MET A 114 1.44 -10.06 19.08
N MET A 115 1.71 -10.68 17.94
CA MET A 115 2.21 -12.04 17.87
C MET A 115 3.73 -12.02 17.83
N ILE A 116 4.36 -12.82 18.70
CA ILE A 116 5.80 -12.85 18.90
C ILE A 116 6.29 -14.28 18.64
N ARG A 117 7.18 -14.44 17.66
CA ARG A 117 7.83 -15.73 17.40
C ARG A 117 8.93 -15.98 18.42
N SER A 118 8.91 -17.12 19.12
CA SER A 118 9.96 -17.54 20.04
C SER A 118 11.23 -17.97 19.29
N GLU A 119 12.30 -18.26 20.01
CA GLU A 119 13.52 -18.85 19.42
C GLU A 119 13.30 -20.31 18.97
N SER A 120 12.38 -21.04 19.62
CA SER A 120 11.96 -22.39 19.19
C SER A 120 11.11 -22.37 17.92
N GLY A 121 10.62 -21.20 17.52
CA GLY A 121 9.78 -21.02 16.33
C GLY A 121 8.28 -21.00 16.60
N ASP A 122 7.87 -21.21 17.86
CA ASP A 122 6.48 -21.12 18.33
C ASP A 122 5.99 -19.66 18.36
N TRP A 123 4.67 -19.45 18.36
CA TRP A 123 4.08 -18.12 18.38
C TRP A 123 3.35 -17.86 19.70
N ASN A 124 3.64 -16.71 20.31
CA ASN A 124 2.95 -16.23 21.50
C ASN A 124 2.11 -15.01 21.13
N LEU A 125 0.85 -15.00 21.54
CA LEU A 125 -0.04 -13.84 21.39
C LEU A 125 0.03 -12.98 22.66
N ARG A 126 0.21 -11.66 22.49
CA ARG A 126 0.20 -10.68 23.56
C ARG A 126 -0.78 -9.56 23.27
N VAL A 127 -1.64 -9.26 24.24
CA VAL A 127 -2.46 -8.04 24.24
C VAL A 127 -1.59 -6.85 24.61
N LEU A 128 -1.74 -5.75 23.87
CA LEU A 128 -1.04 -4.50 24.11
C LEU A 128 -1.93 -3.53 24.90
N ASP A 129 -1.29 -2.71 25.72
CA ASP A 129 -1.93 -1.68 26.57
C ASP A 129 -1.19 -0.35 26.33
N GLU A 130 -1.10 0.02 25.04
CA GLU A 130 -0.52 1.29 24.63
C GLU A 130 -1.64 2.32 24.49
N PRO A 131 -1.42 3.58 24.87
CA PRO A 131 -2.41 4.60 24.64
C PRO A 131 -2.55 4.82 23.13
N ALA A 132 -3.79 4.75 22.63
CA ALA A 132 -4.06 5.11 21.25
C ALA A 132 -3.59 6.54 20.92
N GLN A 133 -3.27 6.76 19.66
CA GLN A 133 -2.60 7.94 19.14
C GLN A 133 -3.42 8.64 18.05
N PRO A 134 -3.14 9.93 17.79
CA PRO A 134 -3.68 10.61 16.61
C PRO A 134 -3.18 9.95 15.32
N GLY A 135 -4.08 9.73 14.37
CA GLY A 135 -3.73 9.17 13.07
C GLY A 135 -4.96 8.61 12.36
N ARG A 136 -4.76 7.93 11.24
CA ARG A 136 -5.76 7.10 10.55
C ARG A 136 -5.18 5.77 10.05
N HIS A 137 -3.88 5.57 10.19
CA HIS A 137 -3.16 4.40 9.69
C HIS A 137 -1.98 4.05 10.59
N PHE A 138 -1.49 2.81 10.55
CA PHE A 138 -0.31 2.39 11.32
C PHE A 138 0.93 3.25 11.03
N MET A 139 1.00 3.83 9.83
CA MET A 139 2.09 4.71 9.41
C MET A 139 2.17 6.00 10.23
N ASP A 140 1.03 6.44 10.78
CA ASP A 140 0.95 7.66 11.58
C ASP A 140 1.46 7.45 13.01
N ILE A 141 1.63 6.17 13.42
CA ILE A 141 2.07 5.78 14.76
C ILE A 141 3.40 5.02 14.75
N LEU A 142 4.17 5.11 13.66
CA LEU A 142 5.47 4.44 13.52
C LEU A 142 6.42 4.80 14.66
N GLU A 143 6.49 6.09 15.00
CA GLU A 143 7.31 6.58 16.10
C GLU A 143 6.52 7.61 16.93
N PRO A 144 6.61 7.56 18.27
CA PRO A 144 7.42 6.62 19.04
C PRO A 144 6.74 5.25 19.26
N THR A 145 5.45 5.11 18.98
CA THR A 145 4.62 3.97 19.44
C THR A 145 5.06 2.62 18.91
N LEU A 146 4.90 2.35 17.60
CA LEU A 146 5.29 1.05 17.03
C LEU A 146 6.79 0.79 17.16
N GLY A 147 7.62 1.82 17.00
CA GLY A 147 9.06 1.72 17.18
C GLY A 147 9.44 1.25 18.59
N ASN A 148 8.81 1.79 19.64
CA ASN A 148 9.07 1.36 21.03
C ASN A 148 8.58 -0.06 21.29
N LEU A 149 7.40 -0.42 20.77
CA LEU A 149 6.87 -1.78 20.84
C LEU A 149 7.83 -2.80 20.22
N ILE A 150 8.33 -2.51 19.02
CA ILE A 150 9.31 -3.35 18.33
C ILE A 150 10.61 -3.43 19.14
N ARG A 151 11.14 -2.29 19.60
CA ARG A 151 12.40 -2.23 20.38
C ARG A 151 12.30 -2.96 21.73
N THR A 152 11.10 -3.11 22.29
CA THR A 152 10.89 -3.89 23.51
C THR A 152 11.11 -5.38 23.27
N GLN A 153 10.73 -5.89 22.09
CA GLN A 153 10.93 -7.30 21.72
C GLN A 153 12.28 -7.54 21.03
N ILE A 154 12.81 -6.52 20.36
CA ILE A 154 14.03 -6.58 19.57
C ILE A 154 14.89 -5.35 19.91
N PRO A 155 15.69 -5.37 21.00
CA PRO A 155 16.46 -4.21 21.45
C PRO A 155 17.44 -3.63 20.42
N GLY A 156 17.87 -4.44 19.44
CA GLY A 156 18.73 -4.03 18.32
C GLY A 156 17.99 -3.38 17.14
N ALA A 157 16.67 -3.21 17.21
CA ALA A 157 15.89 -2.64 16.12
C ALA A 157 16.27 -1.18 15.80
N PRO A 158 16.05 -0.71 14.56
CA PRO A 158 16.33 0.67 14.17
C PRO A 158 15.70 1.71 15.09
N LYS A 159 16.42 2.82 15.30
CA LYS A 159 15.95 3.97 16.11
C LYS A 159 14.76 4.69 15.49
N ARG A 160 14.63 4.62 14.16
CA ARG A 160 13.49 5.13 13.42
C ARG A 160 13.00 4.02 12.50
N GLN A 161 11.76 3.61 12.69
CA GLN A 161 11.10 2.70 11.77
C GLN A 161 10.87 3.38 10.43
N LYS A 162 11.08 2.60 9.36
CA LYS A 162 10.83 3.00 7.97
C LYS A 162 10.03 1.87 7.32
N VAL A 163 9.17 2.24 6.38
CA VAL A 163 8.37 1.28 5.61
C VAL A 163 8.63 1.57 4.15
N ALA A 164 9.07 0.55 3.42
CA ALA A 164 9.27 0.60 1.98
C ALA A 164 8.49 -0.55 1.37
N PHE A 165 7.41 -0.25 0.66
CA PHE A 165 6.54 -1.28 0.10
C PHE A 165 7.04 -1.73 -1.28
N ALA A 166 7.33 -3.03 -1.41
CA ALA A 166 7.50 -3.65 -2.72
C ALA A 166 6.10 -3.91 -3.31
N MET A 167 5.74 -3.10 -4.31
CA MET A 167 4.38 -3.10 -4.86
C MET A 167 4.19 -4.18 -5.92
N GLU A 168 2.99 -4.73 -5.96
CA GLU A 168 2.51 -5.56 -7.05
C GLU A 168 1.67 -4.71 -8.01
N LYS A 169 1.49 -5.20 -9.24
CA LYS A 169 0.66 -4.49 -10.22
C LYS A 169 -0.76 -4.31 -9.64
N GLY A 170 -1.29 -3.08 -9.73
CA GLY A 170 -2.59 -2.72 -9.18
C GLY A 170 -2.61 -2.40 -7.68
N SER A 171 -1.57 -2.75 -6.91
CA SER A 171 -1.55 -2.47 -5.46
C SER A 171 -1.44 -0.98 -5.19
N MET A 172 -1.95 -0.55 -4.03
CA MET A 172 -1.94 0.84 -3.62
C MET A 172 -1.38 0.98 -2.22
N VAL A 173 -0.59 2.02 -2.02
CA VAL A 173 -0.09 2.40 -0.71
C VAL A 173 -0.47 3.83 -0.41
N GLU A 174 -0.88 4.06 0.82
CA GLU A 174 -1.10 5.42 1.27
C GLU A 174 0.24 6.11 1.54
N LEU A 175 0.31 7.42 1.31
CA LEU A 175 1.46 8.21 1.70
C LEU A 175 1.26 8.72 3.15
N PRO A 176 2.31 8.69 4.00
CA PRO A 176 2.18 9.14 5.39
C PRO A 176 1.74 10.60 5.50
N GLN A 177 0.80 10.90 6.41
CA GLN A 177 0.40 12.27 6.72
C GLN A 177 1.37 12.87 7.76
N SER A 178 2.59 13.20 7.36
CA SER A 178 3.50 13.98 8.22
C SER A 178 3.63 15.41 7.73
N SER A 179 3.84 16.36 8.64
CA SER A 179 4.22 17.74 8.32
C SER A 179 5.51 17.85 7.50
N GLU A 180 6.28 16.76 7.43
CA GLU A 180 7.53 16.64 6.68
C GLU A 180 7.35 16.07 5.27
N LEU A 181 6.19 15.49 4.94
CA LEU A 181 5.95 14.86 3.62
C LEU A 181 5.55 15.86 2.53
N GLY A 182 5.58 17.17 2.81
CA GLY A 182 5.11 18.22 1.89
C GLY A 182 5.67 18.07 0.48
N LYS A 183 6.86 17.47 0.33
CA LYS A 183 7.43 17.04 -0.94
C LYS A 183 7.69 15.53 -0.97
N VAL A 184 7.29 14.91 -2.06
CA VAL A 184 7.66 13.53 -2.43
C VAL A 184 8.31 13.52 -3.80
N THR A 185 9.03 12.46 -4.11
CA THR A 185 9.74 12.30 -5.37
C THR A 185 9.36 10.97 -6.00
N ALA A 186 8.87 10.99 -7.23
CA ALA A 186 8.73 9.81 -8.06
C ALA A 186 9.99 9.65 -8.92
N GLY A 187 10.79 8.63 -8.62
CA GLY A 187 11.95 8.24 -9.42
C GLY A 187 11.58 7.12 -10.38
N LEU A 188 11.93 7.25 -11.65
CA LEU A 188 11.71 6.24 -12.68
C LEU A 188 13.07 5.83 -13.22
N GLY A 189 13.28 4.53 -13.39
CA GLY A 189 14.51 4.00 -13.96
C GLY A 189 14.28 2.77 -14.82
N TRP A 190 15.15 2.54 -15.79
CA TRP A 190 15.09 1.46 -16.76
C TRP A 190 16.48 1.17 -17.36
N ASP A 191 16.65 -0.03 -17.89
CA ASP A 191 17.82 -0.41 -18.67
C ASP A 191 17.43 -0.63 -20.14
N VAL A 192 18.19 -0.05 -21.06
CA VAL A 192 18.04 -0.30 -22.50
C VAL A 192 18.89 -1.50 -22.91
N LYS A 193 18.27 -2.50 -23.54
CA LYS A 193 18.99 -3.69 -24.03
C LYS A 193 20.01 -3.31 -25.09
N ALA A 194 21.26 -3.71 -24.88
CA ALA A 194 22.34 -3.52 -25.85
C ALA A 194 22.02 -4.21 -27.18
N GLY A 195 22.19 -3.49 -28.29
CA GLY A 195 21.98 -4.04 -29.63
C GLY A 195 22.12 -2.96 -30.71
N PRO A 196 22.24 -3.35 -31.99
CA PRO A 196 22.27 -2.40 -33.10
C PRO A 196 20.96 -1.60 -33.15
N GLY A 197 21.04 -0.32 -33.49
CA GLY A 197 19.89 0.58 -33.59
C GLY A 197 20.16 1.96 -32.98
N PRO A 198 19.20 2.88 -33.09
CA PRO A 198 19.28 4.18 -32.44
C PRO A 198 19.19 4.03 -30.91
N ASP A 199 19.65 5.06 -30.21
CA ASP A 199 19.44 5.20 -28.77
C ASP A 199 17.93 5.24 -28.46
N VAL A 200 17.56 4.66 -27.32
CA VAL A 200 16.17 4.53 -26.91
C VAL A 200 15.87 5.61 -25.89
N ASP A 201 15.08 6.58 -26.33
CA ASP A 201 14.66 7.74 -25.56
C ASP A 201 13.28 7.48 -24.94
N LEU A 202 13.18 7.58 -23.62
CA LEU A 202 11.95 7.36 -22.86
C LEU A 202 11.60 8.65 -22.12
N ASP A 203 10.46 9.23 -22.49
CA ASP A 203 9.92 10.42 -21.87
C ASP A 203 9.02 10.05 -20.69
N VAL A 204 9.26 10.61 -19.50
CA VAL A 204 8.27 10.60 -18.43
C VAL A 204 7.35 11.81 -18.55
N SER A 205 6.06 11.58 -18.28
CA SER A 205 5.06 12.64 -18.20
C SER A 205 4.15 12.41 -17.02
N VAL A 206 3.66 13.51 -16.43
CA VAL A 206 2.62 13.51 -15.42
C VAL A 206 1.41 14.23 -15.95
N VAL A 207 0.30 13.52 -16.11
CA VAL A 207 -0.96 14.08 -16.60
C VAL A 207 -1.94 14.27 -15.45
N PHE A 208 -2.48 15.48 -15.33
CA PHE A 208 -3.38 15.87 -14.24
C PHE A 208 -4.84 15.69 -14.63
N PHE A 209 -5.64 15.14 -13.72
CA PHE A 209 -7.08 14.96 -13.91
C PHE A 209 -7.89 15.54 -12.74
N SER A 210 -9.09 16.00 -13.06
CA SER A 210 -10.10 16.42 -12.07
C SER A 210 -10.95 15.25 -11.58
N ALA A 211 -11.79 15.51 -10.56
CA ALA A 211 -12.77 14.55 -10.05
C ALA A 211 -13.72 14.02 -11.14
N ASP A 212 -14.08 14.87 -12.11
CA ASP A 212 -14.93 14.51 -13.25
C ASP A 212 -14.16 13.79 -14.36
N CYS A 213 -12.92 13.36 -14.10
CA CYS A 213 -12.03 12.68 -15.03
C CYS A 213 -11.62 13.55 -16.25
N HIS A 214 -11.68 14.88 -16.13
CA HIS A 214 -11.23 15.78 -17.17
C HIS A 214 -9.73 16.05 -17.05
N GLN A 215 -9.00 16.00 -18.17
CA GLN A 215 -7.59 16.37 -18.23
C GLN A 215 -7.42 17.89 -18.01
N LEU A 216 -6.50 18.27 -17.13
CA LEU A 216 -6.30 19.65 -16.68
C LEU A 216 -4.99 20.29 -17.18
N GLY A 217 -3.95 19.48 -17.32
CA GLY A 217 -2.60 19.91 -17.72
C GLY A 217 -1.67 18.70 -17.84
N ALA A 218 -0.37 18.96 -18.06
CA ALA A 218 0.65 17.92 -18.00
C ALA A 218 2.05 18.52 -17.78
N VAL A 219 2.85 17.84 -16.95
CA VAL A 219 4.30 18.05 -16.84
C VAL A 219 5.03 17.01 -17.68
N PHE A 220 5.97 17.45 -18.50
CA PHE A 220 6.78 16.62 -19.42
C PHE A 220 8.01 17.44 -19.88
N PHE A 221 8.88 16.89 -20.72
CA PHE A 221 10.10 17.58 -21.19
C PHE A 221 9.86 19.01 -21.73
N GLY A 222 8.72 19.24 -22.41
CA GLY A 222 8.34 20.54 -22.98
C GLY A 222 7.60 21.49 -22.05
N ASN A 223 7.18 21.02 -20.86
CA ASN A 223 6.57 21.82 -19.79
C ASN A 223 6.99 21.24 -18.44
N GLN A 224 8.08 21.73 -17.87
CA GLN A 224 8.75 21.08 -16.74
C GLN A 224 8.12 21.37 -15.38
N GLU A 225 7.17 22.31 -15.28
CA GLU A 225 6.53 22.64 -14.00
C GLU A 225 5.05 22.99 -14.19
N GLU A 226 4.18 22.31 -13.43
CA GLU A 226 2.76 22.64 -13.36
C GLU A 226 2.16 22.11 -12.05
N PHE A 227 1.24 22.88 -11.46
CA PHE A 227 0.49 22.48 -10.25
C PHE A 227 1.33 22.01 -9.06
N GLY A 228 2.57 22.49 -8.89
CA GLY A 228 3.46 22.07 -7.80
C GLY A 228 4.20 20.76 -8.07
N VAL A 229 4.16 20.27 -9.32
CA VAL A 229 4.98 19.16 -9.83
C VAL A 229 6.08 19.72 -10.71
N VAL A 230 7.30 19.22 -10.54
CA VAL A 230 8.51 19.64 -11.27
C VAL A 230 9.20 18.41 -11.84
N HIS A 231 9.53 18.45 -13.13
CA HIS A 231 10.35 17.47 -13.83
C HIS A 231 11.83 17.82 -13.69
N SER A 232 12.70 16.85 -13.44
CA SER A 232 14.16 17.06 -13.32
C SER A 232 14.88 17.43 -14.62
N GLY A 233 14.17 17.45 -15.75
CA GLY A 233 14.77 17.33 -17.09
C GLY A 233 14.71 15.89 -17.61
N ASP A 234 14.87 15.79 -18.94
CA ASP A 234 14.74 14.58 -19.75
C ASP A 234 16.09 13.84 -19.87
N ASN A 235 16.06 12.52 -19.73
CA ASN A 235 17.23 11.65 -19.91
C ASN A 235 17.12 10.83 -21.21
N LEU A 236 17.70 11.42 -22.27
CA LEU A 236 17.67 10.91 -23.63
C LEU A 236 18.32 9.53 -23.85
N THR A 237 19.11 9.03 -22.90
CA THR A 237 19.92 7.81 -23.08
C THR A 237 19.64 6.71 -22.07
N GLY A 238 19.08 7.04 -20.89
CA GLY A 238 19.02 6.10 -19.76
C GLY A 238 20.40 5.64 -19.27
N GLU A 239 21.45 6.41 -19.57
CA GLU A 239 22.80 6.11 -19.06
C GLU A 239 22.95 6.65 -17.64
N GLY A 240 23.17 5.75 -16.69
CA GLY A 240 23.39 6.11 -15.30
C GLY A 240 23.16 4.94 -14.36
N SER A 241 23.43 5.14 -13.08
CA SER A 241 22.97 4.24 -12.03
C SER A 241 21.88 4.93 -11.22
N GLY A 242 20.72 4.30 -11.09
CA GLY A 242 19.61 4.81 -10.27
C GLY A 242 18.42 5.25 -11.11
N ASP A 243 17.79 6.35 -10.69
CA ASP A 243 16.63 6.90 -11.40
C ASP A 243 17.11 7.68 -12.62
N ASP A 244 16.62 7.30 -13.80
CA ASP A 244 16.90 7.99 -15.05
C ASP A 244 16.16 9.32 -15.13
N GLU A 245 14.92 9.36 -14.63
CA GLU A 245 14.11 10.57 -14.53
C GLU A 245 13.43 10.71 -13.18
N VAL A 246 13.31 11.96 -12.74
CA VAL A 246 12.83 12.30 -11.41
C VAL A 246 11.74 13.37 -11.49
N ILE A 247 10.57 13.06 -10.92
CA ILE A 247 9.48 14.00 -10.75
C ILE A 247 9.36 14.37 -9.26
N THR A 248 9.52 15.65 -8.94
CA THR A 248 9.25 16.16 -7.58
C THR A 248 7.83 16.68 -7.48
N VAL A 249 7.09 16.26 -6.46
CA VAL A 249 5.69 16.62 -6.23
C VAL A 249 5.58 17.31 -4.87
N ASN A 250 5.22 18.60 -4.87
CA ASN A 250 4.83 19.31 -3.66
C ASN A 250 3.33 19.09 -3.39
N LEU A 251 3.00 18.06 -2.60
CA LEU A 251 1.63 17.63 -2.30
C LEU A 251 0.77 18.77 -1.70
N SER A 252 1.39 19.70 -0.98
CA SER A 252 0.72 20.86 -0.36
C SER A 252 0.41 21.99 -1.35
N ALA A 253 1.10 22.04 -2.49
CA ALA A 253 0.89 23.03 -3.54
C ALA A 253 -0.06 22.54 -4.65
N ILE A 254 -0.42 21.26 -4.65
CA ILE A 254 -1.36 20.70 -5.63
C ILE A 254 -2.75 21.34 -5.41
N PRO A 255 -3.34 22.00 -6.42
CA PRO A 255 -4.68 22.57 -6.31
C PRO A 255 -5.74 21.50 -5.99
N GLU A 256 -6.80 21.89 -5.29
CA GLU A 256 -7.90 20.97 -4.93
C GLU A 256 -8.59 20.33 -6.14
N ARG A 257 -8.66 21.07 -7.26
CA ARG A 257 -9.25 20.55 -8.52
C ARG A 257 -8.47 19.39 -9.13
N VAL A 258 -7.20 19.20 -8.78
CA VAL A 258 -6.38 18.07 -9.23
C VAL A 258 -6.57 16.95 -8.23
N THR A 259 -7.23 15.88 -8.66
CA THR A 259 -7.53 14.71 -7.81
C THR A 259 -6.69 13.49 -8.18
N GLN A 260 -6.20 13.42 -9.42
CA GLN A 260 -5.33 12.35 -9.88
C GLN A 260 -4.17 12.89 -10.73
N MET A 261 -3.03 12.21 -10.64
CA MET A 261 -1.82 12.41 -11.43
C MET A 261 -1.40 11.05 -11.98
N ILE A 262 -1.47 10.86 -13.30
CA ILE A 262 -1.03 9.63 -13.95
C ILE A 262 0.41 9.83 -14.44
N PHE A 263 1.31 8.93 -14.04
CA PHE A 263 2.68 8.87 -14.55
C PHE A 263 2.70 7.95 -15.77
N SER A 264 3.01 8.52 -16.93
CA SER A 264 3.20 7.77 -18.16
C SER A 264 4.66 7.83 -18.61
N VAL A 265 5.14 6.73 -19.15
CA VAL A 265 6.44 6.63 -19.80
C VAL A 265 6.21 6.29 -21.26
N ASN A 266 6.74 7.08 -22.18
CA ASN A 266 6.55 6.86 -23.62
C ASN A 266 7.91 6.78 -24.31
N ILE A 267 8.07 5.82 -25.20
CA ILE A 267 9.26 5.74 -26.04
C ILE A 267 9.13 6.80 -27.14
N TYR A 268 9.98 7.82 -27.08
CA TYR A 268 10.01 8.86 -28.11
C TYR A 268 10.65 8.32 -29.39
N THR A 269 11.62 7.41 -29.33
CA THR A 269 12.29 6.86 -30.52
C THR A 269 11.32 6.09 -31.45
N PRO A 270 11.22 6.44 -32.75
CA PRO A 270 10.33 5.74 -33.69
C PRO A 270 10.66 4.25 -33.87
N ASN A 271 9.62 3.43 -34.04
CA ASN A 271 9.72 1.97 -34.31
C ASN A 271 10.42 1.16 -33.21
N ILE A 272 10.51 1.70 -31.99
CA ILE A 272 11.01 0.99 -30.81
C ILE A 272 9.85 0.77 -29.83
N THR A 273 9.82 -0.40 -29.21
CA THR A 273 8.82 -0.81 -28.23
C THR A 273 9.49 -1.13 -26.90
N PHE A 274 8.68 -1.31 -25.85
CA PHE A 274 9.14 -1.73 -24.53
C PHE A 274 9.82 -3.10 -24.51
N ASP A 275 9.78 -3.87 -25.61
CA ASP A 275 10.61 -5.09 -25.77
C ASP A 275 12.11 -4.82 -25.67
N ARG A 276 12.55 -3.59 -25.99
CA ARG A 276 13.94 -3.12 -25.88
C ARG A 276 14.30 -2.61 -24.49
N VAL A 277 13.33 -2.51 -23.59
CA VAL A 277 13.50 -1.99 -22.23
C VAL A 277 13.48 -3.16 -21.24
N SER A 278 14.27 -3.06 -20.17
CA SER A 278 14.36 -4.03 -19.08
C SER A 278 14.50 -3.32 -17.75
N ASN A 279 14.23 -4.02 -16.65
CA ASN A 279 14.38 -3.49 -15.29
C ASN A 279 13.65 -2.16 -15.04
N ALA A 280 12.59 -1.88 -15.78
CA ALA A 280 11.81 -0.67 -15.62
C ALA A 280 11.13 -0.66 -14.24
N TYR A 281 11.26 0.44 -13.51
CA TYR A 281 10.66 0.61 -12.20
C TYR A 281 10.19 2.05 -11.98
N CYS A 282 9.25 2.20 -11.05
CA CYS A 282 8.88 3.49 -10.47
C CYS A 282 8.96 3.35 -8.94
N ARG A 283 9.55 4.34 -8.29
CA ARG A 283 9.61 4.42 -6.83
C ARG A 283 9.15 5.76 -6.33
N MET A 284 8.54 5.75 -5.14
CA MET A 284 8.17 6.95 -4.41
C MET A 284 9.11 7.12 -3.22
N CYS A 285 9.66 8.31 -3.07
CA CYS A 285 10.56 8.67 -1.97
C CYS A 285 10.03 9.90 -1.22
N SER A 286 10.24 9.96 0.09
CA SER A 286 10.05 11.17 0.88
C SER A 286 11.15 12.20 0.60
N GLN A 287 10.96 13.42 1.11
CA GLN A 287 11.89 14.53 0.94
C GLN A 287 13.33 14.24 1.40
N ASP A 288 13.52 13.37 2.40
CA ASP A 288 14.84 12.96 2.91
C ASP A 288 15.48 11.82 2.10
N GLY A 289 14.84 11.40 0.99
CA GLY A 289 15.30 10.31 0.13
C GLY A 289 14.94 8.91 0.63
N THR A 290 14.15 8.78 1.70
CA THR A 290 13.66 7.47 2.14
C THR A 290 12.66 6.92 1.12
N GLU A 291 12.93 5.73 0.59
CA GLU A 291 12.00 5.01 -0.29
C GLU A 291 10.77 4.57 0.51
N LEU A 292 9.60 5.00 0.05
CA LEU A 292 8.28 4.68 0.63
C LEU A 292 7.64 3.50 -0.10
N ALA A 293 7.84 3.43 -1.42
CA ALA A 293 7.25 2.40 -2.25
C ALA A 293 8.05 2.21 -3.53
N ARG A 294 8.05 0.99 -4.07
CA ARG A 294 8.67 0.68 -5.36
C ARG A 294 7.85 -0.35 -6.11
N TYR A 295 7.50 -0.03 -7.35
CA TYR A 295 6.92 -0.95 -8.31
C TYR A 295 7.95 -1.29 -9.38
N VAL A 296 8.17 -2.59 -9.62
CA VAL A 296 9.06 -3.09 -10.69
C VAL A 296 8.19 -3.73 -11.77
N LEU A 297 8.31 -3.24 -13.00
CA LEU A 297 7.67 -3.84 -14.16
C LEU A 297 8.39 -5.15 -14.51
N ARG A 298 7.65 -6.26 -14.44
CA ARG A 298 8.20 -7.61 -14.74
C ARG A 298 7.92 -8.08 -16.16
N GLU A 299 6.97 -7.44 -16.82
CA GLU A 299 6.50 -7.80 -18.15
C GLU A 299 7.05 -6.80 -19.17
N ALA A 300 7.40 -7.29 -20.36
CA ALA A 300 7.62 -6.45 -21.52
C ALA A 300 6.55 -6.78 -22.55
N GLN A 301 6.03 -5.77 -23.24
CA GLN A 301 5.10 -5.93 -24.35
C GLN A 301 5.53 -5.06 -25.53
N GLY A 302 5.10 -5.45 -26.73
CA GLY A 302 5.37 -4.76 -27.99
C GLY A 302 4.58 -3.46 -28.17
N GLU A 303 4.45 -2.67 -27.11
CA GLU A 303 3.80 -1.36 -27.09
C GLU A 303 4.83 -0.25 -26.89
N THR A 304 4.44 1.00 -27.16
CA THR A 304 5.35 2.17 -27.14
C THR A 304 5.19 3.05 -25.91
N GLY A 305 4.22 2.77 -25.05
CA GLY A 305 3.93 3.53 -23.84
C GLY A 305 3.61 2.63 -22.64
N LEU A 306 3.74 3.18 -21.45
CA LEU A 306 3.44 2.53 -20.18
C LEU A 306 2.82 3.54 -19.20
N LEU A 307 1.63 3.26 -18.73
CA LEU A 307 1.06 3.89 -17.54
C LEU A 307 1.62 3.15 -16.32
N ILE A 308 2.64 3.71 -15.68
CA ILE A 308 3.41 2.98 -14.67
C ILE A 308 2.78 3.08 -13.28
N ALA A 309 2.32 4.27 -12.90
CA ALA A 309 1.75 4.53 -11.58
C ALA A 309 0.83 5.76 -11.59
N ARG A 310 0.07 5.94 -10.52
CA ARG A 310 -0.66 7.19 -10.25
C ARG A 310 -0.56 7.62 -8.81
N LEU A 311 -0.65 8.94 -8.61
CA LEU A 311 -1.02 9.52 -7.33
C LEU A 311 -2.50 9.93 -7.39
N MET A 312 -3.26 9.61 -6.35
CA MET A 312 -4.66 10.00 -6.23
C MET A 312 -4.98 10.49 -4.83
N ARG A 313 -5.87 11.47 -4.72
CA ARG A 313 -6.41 11.91 -3.43
C ARG A 313 -7.41 10.87 -2.94
N GLU A 314 -7.21 10.40 -1.73
CA GLU A 314 -8.17 9.52 -1.08
C GLU A 314 -9.39 10.33 -0.57
N PRO A 315 -10.59 9.73 -0.55
CA PRO A 315 -11.75 10.32 0.12
C PRO A 315 -11.45 10.55 1.62
N GLY A 316 -11.80 11.72 2.17
CA GLY A 316 -11.62 12.00 3.61
C GLY A 316 -10.58 13.10 3.88
N PRO A 317 -9.77 13.04 4.97
CA PRO A 317 -8.71 14.01 5.20
C PRO A 317 -7.69 13.90 4.05
N SER A 318 -7.29 15.02 3.44
CA SER A 318 -6.47 15.14 2.21
C SER A 318 -5.18 14.29 2.17
N ARG A 319 -5.32 12.97 2.09
CA ARG A 319 -4.25 11.98 1.95
C ARG A 319 -4.07 11.69 0.48
N TRP A 320 -2.82 11.46 0.10
CA TRP A 320 -2.48 10.97 -1.22
C TRP A 320 -2.14 9.49 -1.11
N GLY A 321 -2.63 8.69 -2.04
CA GLY A 321 -2.15 7.34 -2.23
C GLY A 321 -1.42 7.18 -3.55
N PHE A 322 -0.43 6.30 -3.54
CA PHE A 322 0.38 5.91 -4.68
C PHE A 322 -0.03 4.50 -5.13
N GLN A 323 -0.49 4.37 -6.37
CA GLN A 323 -0.95 3.12 -6.94
C GLN A 323 -0.08 2.68 -8.11
N ALA A 324 0.38 1.44 -8.08
CA ALA A 324 1.04 0.81 -9.22
C ALA A 324 0.01 0.45 -10.28
N ILE A 325 0.22 0.85 -11.54
CA ILE A 325 -0.69 0.56 -12.65
C ILE A 325 -0.11 -0.54 -13.55
N GLY A 326 1.09 -0.30 -14.10
CA GLY A 326 1.77 -1.27 -14.97
C GLY A 326 1.00 -1.68 -16.22
N THR A 327 0.27 -0.75 -16.86
CA THR A 327 -0.54 -1.02 -18.06
C THR A 327 0.11 -0.38 -19.28
N PHE A 328 0.40 -1.18 -20.30
CA PHE A 328 0.94 -0.68 -21.56
C PHE A 328 -0.08 0.17 -22.30
N CYS A 329 0.39 1.23 -22.95
CA CYS A 329 -0.40 2.17 -23.73
C CYS A 329 0.28 2.50 -25.05
N LYS A 330 -0.45 3.19 -25.93
CA LYS A 330 -0.01 3.50 -27.28
C LYS A 330 0.45 4.93 -27.44
N GLY A 331 1.37 5.08 -28.39
CA GLY A 331 1.86 6.38 -28.85
C GLY A 331 3.15 6.81 -28.18
N ARG A 332 3.65 7.96 -28.65
CA ARG A 332 5.00 8.46 -28.36
C ARG A 332 4.99 9.63 -27.39
N THR A 333 3.80 10.14 -27.06
CA THR A 333 3.59 11.22 -26.12
C THR A 333 2.43 10.89 -25.19
N TRP A 334 2.36 11.57 -24.05
CA TRP A 334 1.24 11.45 -23.13
C TRP A 334 -0.11 11.76 -23.80
N LYS A 335 -0.14 12.66 -24.80
CA LYS A 335 -1.37 13.01 -25.54
C LYS A 335 -1.93 11.82 -26.31
N ASP A 336 -1.05 11.03 -26.90
CA ASP A 336 -1.44 9.81 -27.62
C ASP A 336 -1.98 8.75 -26.64
N SER A 337 -1.44 8.73 -25.42
CA SER A 337 -1.80 7.78 -24.36
C SER A 337 -3.10 8.15 -23.62
N LEU A 338 -3.70 9.32 -23.86
CA LEU A 338 -4.91 9.76 -23.16
C LEU A 338 -6.07 8.76 -23.25
N ARG A 339 -6.22 8.09 -24.40
CA ARG A 339 -7.28 7.09 -24.59
C ARG A 339 -7.09 5.89 -23.66
N ASP A 340 -5.85 5.47 -23.44
CA ASP A 340 -5.51 4.34 -22.59
C ASP A 340 -5.49 4.73 -21.11
N MET A 341 -5.37 6.03 -20.80
CA MET A 341 -5.51 6.57 -19.43
C MET A 341 -6.97 6.57 -18.95
N ASP A 342 -7.96 6.74 -19.84
CA ASP A 342 -9.37 6.91 -19.48
C ASP A 342 -9.93 5.78 -18.58
N PRO A 343 -9.69 4.47 -18.86
CA PRO A 343 -10.13 3.39 -17.97
C PRO A 343 -9.51 3.47 -16.58
N VAL A 344 -8.24 3.89 -16.47
CA VAL A 344 -7.56 4.01 -15.18
C VAL A 344 -8.12 5.19 -14.40
N VAL A 345 -8.26 6.36 -15.04
CA VAL A 345 -8.74 7.58 -14.39
C VAL A 345 -10.15 7.40 -13.81
N ARG A 346 -11.02 6.68 -14.53
CA ARG A 346 -12.39 6.39 -14.11
C ARG A 346 -12.51 5.28 -13.07
N ALA A 347 -11.49 4.43 -12.95
CA ALA A 347 -11.50 3.31 -12.02
C ALA A 347 -11.06 3.75 -10.61
N THR A 348 -11.77 3.25 -9.60
CA THR A 348 -11.31 3.34 -8.21
C THR A 348 -10.03 2.52 -8.01
N ALA A 349 -9.27 2.84 -6.96
CA ALA A 349 -8.09 2.07 -6.58
C ALA A 349 -8.37 0.55 -6.54
N ARG A 350 -9.46 0.18 -5.84
CA ARG A 350 -9.91 -1.20 -5.68
C ARG A 350 -10.26 -1.88 -7.00
N GLN A 351 -10.89 -1.16 -7.95
CA GLN A 351 -11.21 -1.72 -9.27
C GLN A 351 -9.94 -2.06 -10.06
N VAL A 352 -8.94 -1.18 -10.06
CA VAL A 352 -7.64 -1.43 -10.71
C VAL A 352 -6.93 -2.64 -10.09
N GLN A 353 -6.98 -2.78 -8.77
CA GLN A 353 -6.39 -3.91 -8.05
C GLN A 353 -7.11 -5.23 -8.41
N MET A 354 -8.45 -5.25 -8.42
CA MET A 354 -9.24 -6.45 -8.73
C MET A 354 -9.02 -6.97 -10.16
N VAL A 355 -8.97 -6.07 -11.15
CA VAL A 355 -8.72 -6.45 -12.56
C VAL A 355 -7.36 -7.17 -12.69
N THR A 356 -6.36 -6.71 -11.94
CA THR A 356 -5.03 -7.32 -11.95
C THR A 356 -4.99 -8.69 -11.24
N MET A 357 -5.76 -8.86 -10.16
CA MET A 357 -5.88 -10.14 -9.47
C MET A 357 -6.57 -11.21 -10.33
N GLN A 358 -7.54 -10.82 -11.17
CA GLN A 358 -8.20 -11.74 -12.09
C GLN A 358 -7.27 -12.20 -13.21
N SER A 359 -6.44 -11.30 -13.77
CA SER A 359 -5.49 -11.67 -14.83
C SER A 359 -4.35 -12.58 -14.34
N THR A 360 -4.04 -12.54 -13.04
CA THR A 360 -3.01 -13.40 -12.43
C THR A 360 -3.57 -14.76 -11.99
N ALA A 361 -4.87 -14.87 -11.69
CA ALA A 361 -5.53 -16.12 -11.35
C ALA A 361 -5.61 -17.11 -12.52
N ASP A 362 -5.60 -16.63 -13.77
CA ASP A 362 -5.54 -17.48 -14.97
C ASP A 362 -4.15 -18.11 -15.23
N MET A 363 -3.15 -17.84 -14.37
CA MET A 363 -1.78 -18.35 -14.48
C MET A 363 -1.34 -19.30 -13.34
N GLU A 364 -2.24 -19.73 -12.44
CA GLU A 364 -1.92 -20.80 -11.48
C GLU A 364 -2.31 -22.19 -12.01
N PRO A 365 -1.46 -23.22 -11.87
CA PRO A 365 -1.81 -24.58 -12.29
C PRO A 365 -2.85 -25.18 -11.34
N SER A 366 -3.90 -25.75 -11.95
CA SER A 366 -4.88 -26.70 -11.43
C SER A 366 -4.66 -27.16 -9.97
N ALA A 367 -5.65 -26.84 -9.13
CA ALA A 367 -5.83 -27.30 -7.75
C ALA A 367 -5.29 -28.71 -7.49
N ALA A 368 -4.23 -28.81 -6.69
CA ALA A 368 -3.86 -30.03 -5.99
C ALA A 368 -4.75 -30.15 -4.75
N THR A 369 -5.60 -31.16 -4.75
CA THR A 369 -6.36 -31.63 -3.60
C THR A 369 -5.40 -32.20 -2.55
N GLY A 370 -5.41 -31.62 -1.35
CA GLY A 370 -5.04 -32.30 -0.10
C GLY A 370 -3.74 -31.84 0.57
N SER A 371 -3.85 -30.90 1.51
CA SER A 371 -3.35 -31.04 2.90
C SER A 371 -3.87 -29.87 3.74
N ALA A 372 -4.07 -30.08 5.05
CA ALA A 372 -4.66 -29.10 5.96
C ALA A 372 -3.71 -27.92 6.26
N ASP A 373 -3.76 -26.89 5.41
CA ASP A 373 -3.31 -25.53 5.74
C ASP A 373 -4.33 -24.90 6.71
N ARG A 374 -3.89 -24.47 7.90
CA ARG A 374 -4.79 -23.91 8.94
C ARG A 374 -4.36 -22.49 9.33
N PRO A 375 -5.06 -21.43 8.90
CA PRO A 375 -4.76 -20.04 9.26
C PRO A 375 -5.19 -19.68 10.70
N ILE A 376 -4.60 -18.60 11.23
CA ILE A 376 -5.14 -17.83 12.36
C ILE A 376 -5.89 -16.62 11.78
N LEU A 377 -7.04 -16.30 12.37
CA LEU A 377 -7.91 -15.19 12.04
C LEU A 377 -7.78 -14.10 13.10
N ALA A 378 -7.62 -12.84 12.70
CA ALA A 378 -7.92 -11.70 13.55
C ALA A 378 -9.06 -10.91 12.91
N THR A 379 -10.07 -10.53 13.68
CA THR A 379 -11.24 -9.84 13.13
C THR A 379 -11.85 -8.86 14.11
N VAL A 380 -12.34 -7.73 13.61
CA VAL A 380 -13.08 -6.73 14.39
C VAL A 380 -14.58 -6.93 14.18
N VAL A 381 -15.37 -6.89 15.24
CA VAL A 381 -16.84 -6.92 15.19
C VAL A 381 -17.39 -5.63 15.80
N SER A 382 -18.26 -4.93 15.08
CA SER A 382 -19.09 -3.83 15.61
C SER A 382 -20.57 -4.24 15.59
N GLY A 383 -21.21 -4.40 16.76
CA GLY A 383 -22.63 -4.77 16.83
C GLY A 383 -23.16 -5.02 18.26
N PRO A 384 -24.47 -5.16 18.48
CA PRO A 384 -25.01 -5.54 19.78
C PRO A 384 -24.56 -6.96 20.15
N ALA A 385 -23.74 -7.08 21.19
CA ALA A 385 -23.17 -8.36 21.62
C ALA A 385 -24.17 -9.19 22.44
N ASP A 386 -24.28 -10.47 22.11
CA ASP A 386 -24.71 -11.50 23.07
C ASP A 386 -23.55 -11.86 24.03
N GLN A 387 -23.90 -12.36 25.21
CA GLN A 387 -23.18 -12.27 26.48
C GLN A 387 -21.72 -12.79 26.56
N LYS A 388 -20.92 -11.99 27.30
CA LYS A 388 -19.61 -12.20 27.94
C LYS A 388 -19.07 -13.64 28.07
N LYS A 389 -17.81 -13.81 27.71
CA LYS A 389 -16.85 -14.72 28.38
C LYS A 389 -15.55 -13.97 28.64
N ASP A 390 -15.26 -13.68 29.91
CA ASP A 390 -13.91 -13.32 30.36
C ASP A 390 -13.17 -14.63 30.67
N CYS A 391 -11.97 -14.84 30.12
CA CYS A 391 -11.07 -15.91 30.58
C CYS A 391 -9.60 -15.51 30.41
N THR A 392 -8.83 -15.82 31.45
CA THR A 392 -7.38 -15.61 31.57
C THR A 392 -6.62 -16.73 30.85
N VAL A 393 -5.55 -16.40 30.13
CA VAL A 393 -4.72 -17.36 29.37
C VAL A 393 -3.59 -17.90 30.24
N GLN A 394 -3.34 -19.22 30.18
CA GLN A 394 -2.07 -19.87 30.54
C GLN A 394 -1.37 -20.36 29.27
#